data_AF-A0A8S9IUX8-F1
#
_entry.id   AF-A0A8S9IUX8-F1
#
_cell.length_a   1.000
_cell.length_b   1.000
_cell.length_c   1.000
_cell.angle_alpha   90.00
_cell.angle_beta   90.00
_cell.angle_gamma   90.00
#
_symmetry.space_group_name_H-M   'P 1'
#
loop_
_entity.id
_entity.type
_entity.pdbx_description
1 polymer ?
#
loop_
_entity_poly.entity_id
_entity_poly.type
_entity_poly.pdbx_seq_one_letter_code
_entity_poly.pdbx_strand_id
1 'polypeptide(L)'
;MGRRERGGRLHKGQGFDDISEGVLEDCAQLVKANSIQGNKVNNVDVVYTPWSNLKKTASMDVGQVGFHNSKMVRTIRVEKRVNDIINRLNKTKVEKTPDLRAEREAVNAAERAERKQHLREKKKREDIERLEKERQADMRSYKGLMVTDKMTSNKDIASSNKSLQELEDDFM
;
A
#
# COMPACT_ATOMS: atom_id res chain seq x y z
N MET A 1 10.34 27.48 18.58
CA MET A 1 10.83 26.14 18.18
C MET A 1 9.72 25.49 17.36
N GLY A 2 9.81 25.14 16.09
CA GLY A 2 10.93 24.75 15.25
C GLY A 2 10.33 23.82 14.19
N ARG A 3 9.42 24.31 13.33
CA ARG A 3 8.85 23.53 12.20
C ARG A 3 9.90 23.44 11.09
N ARG A 4 10.99 22.72 11.35
CA ARG A 4 11.97 22.32 10.36
C ARG A 4 11.67 20.87 10.02
N GLU A 5 11.18 20.67 8.80
CA GLU A 5 11.04 19.41 8.03
C GLU A 5 9.72 19.42 7.26
N ARG A 6 9.67 20.23 6.21
CA ARG A 6 8.76 19.95 5.08
C ARG A 6 9.63 19.89 3.84
N GLY A 7 10.42 18.81 3.74
CA GLY A 7 10.96 18.40 2.46
C GLY A 7 9.79 18.25 1.49
N GLY A 8 9.93 18.76 0.26
CA GLY A 8 8.86 18.90 -0.75
C GLY A 8 8.30 17.58 -1.29
N ARG A 9 7.93 16.66 -0.39
CA ARG A 9 7.29 15.40 -0.68
C ARG A 9 5.84 15.54 -0.25
N LEU A 10 4.91 15.36 -1.19
CA LEU A 10 3.47 15.41 -0.92
C LEU A 10 3.11 14.42 0.19
N HIS A 11 2.18 14.80 1.07
CA HIS A 11 1.67 13.90 2.10
C HIS A 11 0.96 12.70 1.45
N LYS A 12 0.95 11.54 2.13
CA LYS A 12 0.21 10.35 1.65
C LYS A 12 -1.25 10.76 1.36
N GLY A 13 -1.62 10.75 0.08
CA GLY A 13 -2.98 11.09 -0.39
C GLY A 13 -3.12 12.40 -1.19
N GLN A 14 -2.11 13.28 -1.23
CA GLN A 14 -2.15 14.45 -2.12
C GLN A 14 -1.73 14.06 -3.55
N GLY A 15 -2.52 14.50 -4.53
CA GLY A 15 -2.29 14.22 -5.95
C GLY A 15 -1.39 15.25 -6.63
N PHE A 16 -0.99 14.97 -7.87
CA PHE A 16 -0.24 15.89 -8.73
C PHE A 16 -0.97 17.24 -8.94
N ASP A 17 -2.29 17.23 -8.86
CA ASP A 17 -3.14 18.41 -9.06
C ASP A 17 -3.30 19.27 -7.79
N ASP A 18 -2.89 18.78 -6.62
CA ASP A 18 -3.03 19.47 -5.33
C ASP A 18 -1.80 20.33 -4.97
N ILE A 19 -0.87 20.51 -5.90
CA ILE A 19 0.35 21.29 -5.67
C ILE A 19 -0.02 22.78 -5.65
N SER A 20 0.38 23.49 -4.60
CA SER A 20 0.11 24.92 -4.50
C SER A 20 0.88 25.72 -5.55
N GLU A 21 0.19 26.68 -6.15
CA GLU A 21 0.73 27.52 -7.24
C GLU A 21 2.01 28.25 -6.82
N GLY A 22 2.10 28.76 -5.59
CA GLY A 22 3.32 29.43 -5.11
C GLY A 22 4.55 28.51 -5.00
N VAL A 23 4.37 27.22 -4.68
CA VAL A 23 5.49 26.25 -4.67
C VAL A 23 5.91 25.94 -6.11
N LEU A 24 4.94 25.87 -7.00
CA LEU A 24 5.15 25.57 -8.40
C LEU A 24 5.89 26.73 -9.11
N GLU A 25 5.54 27.97 -8.79
CA GLU A 25 6.28 29.18 -9.21
C GLU A 25 7.71 29.18 -8.70
N ASP A 26 7.92 28.88 -7.41
CA ASP A 26 9.27 28.78 -6.81
C ASP A 26 10.13 27.74 -7.55
N CYS A 27 9.55 26.57 -7.86
CA CYS A 27 10.23 25.53 -8.64
C CYS A 27 10.55 26.01 -10.07
N ALA A 28 9.61 26.66 -10.75
CA ALA A 28 9.79 27.13 -12.11
C ALA A 28 10.88 28.23 -12.19
N GLN A 29 10.92 29.13 -11.20
CA GLN A 29 11.97 30.15 -11.06
C GLN A 29 13.36 29.53 -10.86
N LEU A 30 13.45 28.48 -10.04
CA LEU A 30 14.70 27.74 -9.84
C LEU A 30 15.17 27.02 -11.11
N VAL A 31 14.25 26.41 -11.87
CA VAL A 31 14.55 25.75 -13.15
C VAL A 31 15.05 26.78 -14.17
N LYS A 32 14.37 27.93 -14.27
CA LYS A 32 14.79 29.03 -15.15
C LYS A 32 16.19 29.52 -14.82
N ALA A 33 16.51 29.71 -13.54
CA ALA A 33 17.81 30.18 -13.08
C ALA A 33 18.96 29.23 -13.42
N ASN A 34 18.69 27.91 -13.37
CA ASN A 34 19.67 26.86 -13.66
C ASN A 34 19.71 26.41 -15.12
N SER A 35 18.85 26.97 -15.98
CA SER A 35 18.83 26.66 -17.41
C SER A 35 19.87 27.50 -18.16
N ILE A 36 20.74 26.84 -18.93
CA ILE A 36 21.81 27.49 -19.72
C ILE A 36 21.24 28.55 -20.68
N GLN A 37 20.17 28.20 -21.38
CA GLN A 37 19.48 29.09 -22.32
C GLN A 37 18.35 29.86 -21.64
N GLY A 38 17.55 29.18 -20.80
CA GLY A 38 16.36 29.74 -20.15
C GLY A 38 16.63 30.93 -19.21
N ASN A 39 17.83 31.02 -18.66
CA ASN A 39 18.22 32.13 -17.78
C ASN A 39 18.40 33.46 -18.55
N LYS A 40 18.70 33.41 -19.86
CA LYS A 40 18.96 34.61 -20.69
C LYS A 40 17.71 35.16 -21.38
N VAL A 41 16.71 34.32 -21.59
CA VAL A 41 15.45 34.71 -22.24
C VAL A 41 14.44 35.18 -21.20
N ASN A 42 13.55 36.10 -21.57
CA ASN A 42 12.49 36.55 -20.66
C ASN A 42 11.44 35.45 -20.50
N ASN A 43 10.67 35.17 -21.55
CA ASN A 43 9.61 34.16 -21.50
C ASN A 43 10.18 32.75 -21.66
N VAL A 44 10.00 31.90 -20.63
CA VAL A 44 10.34 30.47 -20.67
C VAL A 44 9.13 29.66 -20.26
N ASP A 45 8.86 28.62 -21.04
CA ASP A 45 7.88 27.61 -20.70
C ASP A 45 8.57 26.45 -19.98
N VAL A 46 8.17 26.22 -18.73
CA VAL A 46 8.67 25.14 -17.88
C VAL A 46 7.64 24.02 -17.86
N VAL A 47 8.08 22.83 -18.22
CA VAL A 47 7.27 21.62 -18.21
C VAL A 47 7.38 20.91 -16.86
N TYR A 48 6.25 20.57 -16.26
CA TYR A 48 6.18 19.76 -15.04
C TYR A 48 5.27 18.55 -15.26
N THR A 49 5.75 17.39 -14.82
CA THR A 49 5.09 16.09 -14.97
C THR A 49 5.46 15.21 -13.77
N PRO A 50 4.57 14.30 -13.34
CA PRO A 50 4.93 13.31 -12.32
C PRO A 50 6.04 12.39 -12.82
N TRP A 51 6.87 11.91 -11.89
CA TRP A 51 8.02 11.04 -12.18
C TRP A 51 7.62 9.72 -12.86
N SER A 52 6.43 9.20 -12.54
CA SER A 52 5.88 7.98 -13.12
C SER A 52 5.64 8.08 -14.62
N ASN A 53 5.52 9.31 -15.16
CA ASN A 53 5.32 9.55 -16.59
C ASN A 53 6.65 9.63 -17.37
N LEU A 54 7.81 9.71 -16.71
CA LEU A 54 9.09 9.81 -17.39
C LEU A 54 9.49 8.46 -18.01
N LYS A 55 9.80 8.47 -19.30
CA LYS A 55 10.26 7.32 -20.07
C LYS A 55 11.75 7.45 -20.36
N LYS A 56 12.53 6.49 -19.90
CA LYS A 56 13.95 6.35 -20.25
C LYS A 56 14.15 5.03 -20.98
N THR A 57 14.76 5.07 -22.15
CA THR A 57 15.16 3.88 -22.92
C THR A 57 16.68 3.75 -22.88
N ALA A 58 17.20 2.53 -23.04
CA ALA A 58 18.64 2.27 -22.98
C ALA A 58 19.43 2.96 -24.11
N SER A 59 18.77 3.25 -25.24
CA SER A 59 19.35 3.97 -26.38
C SER A 59 19.34 5.50 -26.23
N MET A 60 18.79 6.06 -25.14
CA MET A 60 18.71 7.52 -24.94
C MET A 60 19.95 8.05 -24.22
N ASP A 61 20.53 9.11 -24.78
CA ASP A 61 21.71 9.80 -24.23
C ASP A 61 21.47 10.31 -22.80
N VAL A 62 22.56 10.52 -22.07
CA VAL A 62 22.50 11.05 -20.70
C VAL A 62 21.81 12.42 -20.70
N GLY A 63 20.80 12.59 -19.85
CA GLY A 63 19.97 13.79 -19.80
C GLY A 63 18.75 13.78 -20.72
N GLN A 64 18.68 12.89 -21.72
CA GLN A 64 17.50 12.75 -22.56
C GLN A 64 16.43 11.90 -21.86
N VAL A 65 15.20 12.41 -21.81
CA VAL A 65 14.01 11.72 -21.29
C VAL A 65 12.84 11.94 -22.23
N GLY A 66 11.97 10.94 -22.34
CA GLY A 66 10.68 11.04 -23.02
C GLY A 66 9.52 11.00 -22.03
N PHE A 67 8.29 11.09 -22.54
CA PHE A 67 7.06 10.94 -21.77
C PHE A 67 6.29 9.69 -22.21
N HIS A 68 5.62 9.02 -21.28
CA HIS A 68 4.70 7.92 -21.62
C HIS A 68 3.37 8.47 -22.15
N ASN A 69 2.84 9.50 -21.50
CA ASN A 69 1.58 10.14 -21.84
C ASN A 69 1.74 11.67 -21.85
N SER A 70 1.60 12.27 -23.03
CA SER A 70 1.69 13.72 -23.20
C SER A 70 0.55 14.49 -22.53
N LYS A 71 -0.59 13.83 -22.22
CA LYS A 71 -1.73 14.50 -21.55
C LYS A 71 -1.47 14.82 -20.09
N MET A 72 -0.53 14.11 -19.46
CA MET A 72 -0.13 14.35 -18.05
C MET A 72 0.96 15.42 -17.94
N VAL A 73 1.37 16.01 -19.07
CA VAL A 73 2.39 17.05 -19.13
C VAL A 73 1.70 18.40 -19.02
N ARG A 74 2.08 19.18 -18.01
CA ARG A 74 1.59 20.55 -17.82
C ARG A 74 2.74 21.54 -17.99
N THR A 75 2.40 22.75 -18.39
CA THR A 75 3.36 23.80 -18.74
C THR A 75 3.04 25.07 -17.97
N ILE A 76 4.07 25.77 -17.53
CA ILE A 76 3.98 27.05 -16.81
C ILE A 76 4.86 28.04 -17.52
N ARG A 77 4.32 29.22 -17.76
CA ARG A 77 5.07 30.31 -18.36
C ARG A 77 5.66 31.19 -17.27
N VAL A 78 6.98 31.38 -17.34
CA VAL A 78 7.72 32.28 -16.44
C VAL A 78 8.31 33.41 -17.26
N GLU A 79 7.86 34.64 -17.01
CA GLU A 79 8.25 35.82 -17.80
C GLU A 79 9.58 36.44 -17.37
N LYS A 80 9.83 36.53 -16.07
CA LYS A 80 11.03 37.16 -15.52
C LYS A 80 11.54 36.38 -14.35
N ARG A 81 12.88 36.37 -14.23
CA ARG A 81 13.55 35.77 -13.09
C ARG A 81 13.39 36.68 -11.87
N VAL A 82 12.92 36.12 -10.76
CA VAL A 82 12.84 36.83 -9.49
C VAL A 82 14.01 36.39 -8.60
N ASN A 83 15.03 37.24 -8.50
CA ASN A 83 16.24 36.93 -7.74
C ASN A 83 15.99 36.70 -6.25
N ASP A 84 14.99 37.36 -5.65
CA ASP A 84 14.66 37.20 -4.23
C ASP A 84 14.16 35.80 -3.88
N ILE A 85 13.37 35.20 -4.77
CA ILE A 85 12.88 33.83 -4.63
C ILE A 85 14.06 32.85 -4.64
N ILE A 86 14.97 33.02 -5.60
CA ILE A 86 16.15 32.16 -5.75
C ILE A 86 17.07 32.29 -4.53
N ASN A 87 17.31 33.53 -4.09
CA ASN A 87 18.15 33.79 -2.92
C ASN A 87 17.54 33.20 -1.64
N ARG A 88 16.21 33.28 -1.47
CA ARG A 88 15.49 32.63 -0.38
C ARG A 88 15.69 31.11 -0.42
N LEU A 89 15.50 30.48 -1.58
CA LEU A 89 15.61 29.03 -1.77
C LEU A 89 17.05 28.54 -1.52
N ASN A 90 18.06 29.25 -2.04
CA ASN A 90 19.46 28.90 -1.85
C ASN A 90 19.89 29.01 -0.38
N LYS A 91 19.38 29.99 0.37
CA LYS A 91 19.63 30.09 1.83
C LYS A 91 19.10 28.88 2.61
N THR A 92 18.02 28.27 2.14
CA THR A 92 17.42 27.09 2.76
C THR A 92 17.99 25.77 2.25
N LYS A 93 18.89 25.80 1.25
CA LYS A 93 19.54 24.62 0.70
C LYS A 93 20.48 24.03 1.74
N VAL A 94 20.05 22.92 2.35
CA VAL A 94 20.91 22.09 3.20
C VAL A 94 21.31 20.89 2.36
N GLU A 95 22.57 20.85 1.92
CA GLU A 95 23.12 19.66 1.29
C GLU A 95 23.37 18.61 2.36
N LYS A 96 22.38 17.75 2.56
CA LYS A 96 22.59 16.44 3.18
C LYS A 96 22.96 15.51 2.03
N THR A 97 23.98 14.70 2.20
CA THR A 97 24.29 13.55 1.33
C THR A 97 23.75 12.28 2.00
N PRO A 98 22.43 12.03 2.01
CA PRO A 98 21.91 10.76 2.49
C PRO A 98 22.29 9.65 1.50
N ASP A 99 22.68 8.50 2.04
CA ASP A 99 22.92 7.30 1.24
C ASP A 99 21.59 6.79 0.67
N LEU A 100 21.33 7.12 -0.60
CA LEU A 100 20.09 6.83 -1.31
C LEU A 100 19.77 5.33 -1.38
N ARG A 101 20.78 4.46 -1.27
CA ARG A 101 20.59 3.01 -1.33
C ARG A 101 19.99 2.47 -0.04
N ALA A 102 20.50 2.91 1.10
CA ALA A 102 20.02 2.49 2.41
C ALA A 102 18.56 2.93 2.65
N GLU A 103 18.21 4.14 2.23
CA GLU A 103 16.84 4.67 2.39
C GLU A 103 15.84 3.93 1.48
N ARG A 104 16.24 3.61 0.24
CA ARG A 104 15.43 2.80 -0.68
C ARG A 104 15.19 1.39 -0.13
N GLU A 105 16.21 0.75 0.42
CA GLU A 105 16.12 -0.59 1.00
C GLU A 105 15.23 -0.61 2.26
N ALA A 106 15.33 0.40 3.12
CA ALA A 106 14.48 0.54 4.31
C ALA A 106 13.00 0.68 3.94
N VAL A 107 12.67 1.51 2.95
CA VAL A 107 11.28 1.69 2.48
C VAL A 107 10.75 0.40 1.85
N ASN A 108 11.53 -0.25 1.00
CA ASN A 108 11.16 -1.54 0.40
C ASN A 108 10.97 -2.65 1.45
N ALA A 109 11.77 -2.63 2.52
CA ALA A 109 11.65 -3.56 3.63
C ALA A 109 10.37 -3.32 4.44
N ALA A 110 10.04 -2.06 4.72
CA ALA A 110 8.80 -1.68 5.40
C ALA A 110 7.56 -2.09 4.59
N GLU A 111 7.54 -1.83 3.27
CA GLU A 111 6.42 -2.24 2.41
C GLU A 111 6.26 -3.77 2.35
N ARG A 112 7.38 -4.51 2.30
CA ARG A 112 7.35 -5.98 2.39
C ARG A 112 6.85 -6.48 3.75
N ALA A 113 7.21 -5.80 4.83
CA ALA A 113 6.77 -6.15 6.18
C ALA A 113 5.26 -5.94 6.33
N GLU A 114 4.72 -4.81 5.89
CA GLU A 114 3.28 -4.52 5.89
C GLU A 114 2.52 -5.55 5.03
N ARG A 115 3.00 -5.85 3.82
CA ARG A 115 2.38 -6.88 2.96
C ARG A 115 2.37 -8.25 3.62
N LYS A 116 3.46 -8.63 4.30
CA LYS A 116 3.58 -9.91 5.01
C LYS A 116 2.68 -9.97 6.24
N GLN A 117 2.51 -8.87 6.98
CA GLN A 117 1.59 -8.77 8.11
C GLN A 117 0.15 -8.94 7.63
N HIS A 118 -0.25 -8.22 6.58
CA HIS A 118 -1.59 -8.34 6.01
C HIS A 118 -1.92 -9.77 5.53
N LEU A 119 -0.96 -10.45 4.88
CA LEU A 119 -1.09 -11.86 4.49
C LEU A 119 -1.21 -12.80 5.69
N ARG A 120 -0.44 -12.56 6.76
CA ARG A 120 -0.53 -13.36 8.00
C ARG A 120 -1.86 -13.17 8.71
N GLU A 121 -2.36 -11.94 8.78
CA GLU A 121 -3.66 -11.64 9.39
C GLU A 121 -4.80 -12.27 8.60
N LYS A 122 -4.76 -12.21 7.27
CA LYS A 122 -5.74 -12.88 6.41
C LYS A 122 -5.72 -14.40 6.64
N LYS A 123 -4.54 -15.02 6.63
CA LYS A 123 -4.41 -16.46 6.85
C LYS A 123 -4.90 -16.88 8.25
N LYS A 124 -4.55 -16.12 9.30
CA LYS A 124 -5.04 -16.39 10.66
C LYS A 124 -6.56 -16.31 10.74
N ARG A 125 -7.18 -15.35 10.04
CA ARG A 125 -8.64 -15.20 9.99
C ARG A 125 -9.30 -16.40 9.31
N GLU A 126 -8.76 -16.84 8.18
CA GLU A 126 -9.24 -18.03 7.46
C GLU A 126 -9.07 -19.32 8.28
N ASP A 127 -7.98 -19.45 9.03
CA ASP A 127 -7.73 -20.61 9.89
C ASP A 127 -8.70 -20.65 11.09
N ILE A 128 -9.00 -19.50 11.71
CA ILE A 128 -9.98 -19.40 12.80
C ILE A 128 -11.39 -19.74 12.30
N GLU A 129 -11.78 -19.20 11.14
CA GLU A 129 -13.10 -19.47 10.55
C GLU A 129 -13.27 -20.96 10.19
N ARG A 130 -12.21 -21.61 9.71
CA ARG A 130 -12.21 -23.05 9.44
C ARG A 130 -12.38 -23.86 10.72
N LEU A 131 -11.62 -23.54 11.77
CA LEU A 131 -11.70 -24.24 13.04
C LEU A 131 -13.08 -24.07 13.68
N GLU A 132 -13.69 -22.89 13.55
CA GLU A 132 -15.04 -22.63 14.07
C GLU A 132 -16.12 -23.37 13.28
N LYS A 133 -15.95 -23.49 11.96
CA LYS A 133 -16.81 -24.31 11.10
C LYS A 133 -16.68 -25.80 11.41
N GLU A 134 -15.47 -26.30 11.64
CA GLU A 134 -15.23 -27.69 12.08
C GLU A 134 -15.86 -27.95 13.44
N ARG A 135 -15.67 -27.04 14.41
CA ARG A 135 -16.29 -27.13 15.73
C ARG A 135 -17.82 -27.09 15.68
N GLN A 136 -18.40 -26.26 14.81
CA GLN A 136 -19.85 -26.25 14.59
C GLN A 136 -20.33 -27.53 13.89
N ALA A 137 -19.57 -28.05 12.93
CA ALA A 137 -19.89 -29.31 12.27
C ALA A 137 -19.83 -30.48 13.27
N ASP A 138 -18.85 -30.50 14.16
CA ASP A 138 -18.72 -31.51 15.22
C ASP A 138 -19.83 -31.38 16.28
N MET A 139 -20.20 -30.15 16.69
CA MET A 139 -21.36 -29.96 17.58
C MET A 139 -22.70 -30.34 16.94
N ARG A 140 -22.85 -30.14 15.62
CA ARG A 140 -24.04 -30.55 14.86
C ARG A 140 -24.03 -32.02 14.48
N SER A 141 -22.86 -32.64 14.47
CA SER A 141 -22.67 -34.04 14.13
C SER A 141 -22.88 -34.89 15.37
N TYR A 142 -23.90 -35.74 15.34
CA TYR A 142 -24.17 -36.76 16.36
C TYR A 142 -23.10 -37.88 16.40
N LYS A 143 -21.91 -37.67 15.82
CA LYS A 143 -20.85 -38.67 15.70
C LYS A 143 -20.26 -39.12 17.04
N GLY A 144 -20.24 -38.24 18.05
CA GLY A 144 -19.87 -38.62 19.43
C GLY A 144 -20.98 -39.33 20.21
N LEU A 145 -22.22 -39.26 19.73
CA LEU A 145 -23.38 -39.94 20.33
C LEU A 145 -23.59 -41.34 19.75
N MET A 146 -22.91 -41.66 18.65
CA MET A 146 -22.93 -42.99 18.04
C MET A 146 -21.86 -43.92 18.65
N VAL A 147 -22.15 -44.47 19.84
CA VAL A 147 -21.32 -45.50 20.49
C VAL A 147 -21.80 -46.88 20.06
N THR A 148 -21.01 -47.60 19.26
CA THR A 148 -21.35 -48.94 18.73
C THR A 148 -21.71 -49.94 19.81
N ASP A 149 -21.06 -49.85 20.98
CA ASP A 149 -21.29 -50.77 22.11
C ASP A 149 -22.64 -50.56 22.82
N LYS A 150 -23.29 -49.41 22.59
CA LYS A 150 -24.61 -49.07 23.13
C LYS A 150 -25.72 -49.07 22.07
N MET A 151 -25.38 -49.46 20.84
CA MET A 151 -26.34 -49.59 19.76
C MET A 151 -26.85 -51.02 19.70
N THR A 152 -28.14 -51.21 19.92
CA THR A 152 -28.83 -52.48 19.73
C THR A 152 -29.58 -52.45 18.40
N SER A 153 -29.28 -53.41 17.52
CA SER A 153 -30.03 -53.56 16.27
C SER A 153 -31.38 -54.23 16.54
N ASN A 154 -32.42 -53.89 15.78
CA ASN A 154 -33.73 -54.54 15.89
C ASN A 154 -33.66 -56.06 15.68
N LYS A 155 -32.62 -56.55 14.99
CA LYS A 155 -32.34 -57.99 14.86
C LYS A 155 -31.85 -58.63 16.16
N ASP A 156 -31.06 -57.92 16.96
CA ASP A 156 -30.47 -58.44 18.20
C ASP A 156 -31.49 -58.44 19.35
N ILE A 157 -32.38 -57.44 19.37
CA ILE A 157 -33.52 -57.34 20.31
C ILE A 157 -34.50 -58.51 20.11
N ALA A 158 -34.72 -58.94 18.87
CA ALA A 158 -35.60 -60.09 18.58
C ALA A 158 -35.01 -61.44 19.03
N SER A 159 -33.68 -61.54 19.19
CA SER A 159 -33.00 -62.76 19.66
C SER A 159 -32.81 -62.82 21.18
N SER A 160 -32.76 -61.66 21.86
CA SER A 160 -32.80 -61.62 23.32
C SER A 160 -34.25 -61.49 23.77
N ASN A 161 -34.84 -62.56 24.33
CA ASN A 161 -36.14 -62.51 25.00
C ASN A 161 -36.04 -61.67 26.31
N LYS A 162 -35.76 -60.37 26.18
CA LYS A 162 -35.96 -59.40 27.28
C LYS A 162 -37.46 -59.28 27.49
N SER A 163 -37.90 -59.48 28.73
CA SER A 163 -39.31 -59.34 29.08
C SER A 163 -39.74 -57.88 28.87
N LEU A 164 -40.99 -57.67 28.49
CA LEU A 164 -41.59 -56.35 28.24
C LEU A 164 -41.40 -55.38 29.43
N GLN A 165 -41.23 -55.94 30.63
CA GLN A 165 -41.03 -55.24 31.89
C GLN A 165 -39.63 -54.63 32.05
N GLU A 166 -38.58 -55.27 31.52
CA GLU A 166 -37.21 -54.68 31.54
C GLU A 166 -37.05 -53.53 30.53
N LEU A 167 -37.94 -53.43 29.54
CA LEU A 167 -37.97 -52.33 28.56
C LEU A 167 -38.71 -51.09 29.09
N GLU A 168 -39.61 -51.25 30.07
CA GLU A 168 -40.34 -50.12 30.69
C GLU A 168 -39.51 -49.42 31.78
N ASP A 169 -38.66 -50.17 32.51
CA ASP A 169 -37.80 -49.60 33.58
C ASP A 169 -36.65 -48.73 33.05
N ASP A 170 -36.19 -48.94 31.80
CA ASP A 170 -35.15 -48.13 31.15
C ASP A 170 -35.69 -46.77 30.61
N PHE A 171 -37.01 -46.52 30.68
CA PHE A 171 -37.66 -45.29 30.18
C PHE A 171 -38.07 -44.29 31.29
N MET A 172 -37.95 -44.66 32.57
CA MET A 172 -38.17 -43.78 33.73
C MET A 172 -36.85 -43.30 34.35
#